data_AF-A0A4Y2SAM0-F1
#
_entry.id   AF-A0A4Y2SAM0-F1
#
_cell.length_a   1.000
_cell.length_b   1.000
_cell.length_c   1.000
_cell.angle_alpha   90.00
_cell.angle_beta   90.00
_cell.angle_gamma   90.00
#
_symmetry.space_group_name_H-M   'P 1'
#
loop_
_entity.id
_entity.type
_entity.pdbx_description
1 polymer ?
#
loop_
_entity_poly.entity_id
_entity_poly.type
_entity_poly.pdbx_seq_one_letter_code
_entity_poly.pdbx_strand_id
1 'polypeptide(L)'
;MSGRGKGGKVKGKSKTRSSRAGLQFPVGRIHRLLRKGNYAERVGAGAPVYLAAVLEYLAAEVLGWPVMPPETTRKLGSFLDISNSPSETTKS
;
A
#
# COMPACT_ATOMS: atom_id res chain seq x y z
N MET A 1 24.47 -25.97 -19.34
CA MET A 1 23.07 -25.83 -18.87
C MET A 1 22.86 -24.40 -18.40
N SER A 2 22.15 -23.56 -19.16
CA SER A 2 21.88 -22.17 -18.80
C SER A 2 20.64 -22.11 -17.91
N GLY A 3 20.84 -21.95 -16.60
CA GLY A 3 19.79 -21.68 -15.63
C GLY A 3 19.26 -20.27 -15.83
N ARG A 4 18.31 -20.10 -16.75
CA ARG A 4 17.66 -18.82 -17.01
C ARG A 4 16.77 -18.48 -15.82
N GLY A 5 17.34 -17.70 -14.89
CA GLY A 5 16.64 -17.15 -13.74
C GLY A 5 15.34 -16.45 -14.19
N LYS A 6 14.29 -16.67 -13.41
CA LYS A 6 12.92 -16.19 -13.60
C LYS A 6 12.84 -14.66 -13.45
N GLY A 7 13.55 -13.92 -14.29
CA GLY A 7 13.79 -12.47 -14.17
C GLY A 7 13.48 -11.66 -15.43
N GLY A 8 12.78 -12.25 -16.40
CA GLY A 8 12.48 -11.64 -17.70
C GLY A 8 10.99 -11.51 -17.97
N LYS A 9 10.25 -10.78 -17.15
CA LYS A 9 8.93 -10.26 -17.52
C LYS A 9 9.00 -8.74 -17.42
N VAL A 10 8.53 -8.05 -18.46
CA VAL A 10 8.37 -6.59 -18.50
C VAL A 10 7.77 -6.16 -17.17
N LYS A 11 8.47 -5.29 -16.44
CA LYS A 11 8.15 -4.92 -15.06
C LYS A 11 6.87 -4.08 -15.05
N GLY A 12 5.73 -4.73 -15.12
CA GLY A 12 4.43 -4.09 -14.90
C GLY A 12 4.42 -3.39 -13.54
N LYS A 13 3.58 -2.35 -13.40
CA LYS A 13 3.47 -1.57 -12.15
C LYS A 13 3.33 -2.52 -10.97
N SER A 14 4.35 -2.55 -10.10
CA SER A 14 4.34 -3.44 -8.94
C SER A 14 3.20 -3.04 -8.02
N LYS A 15 2.26 -3.96 -7.78
CA LYS A 15 1.24 -3.76 -6.74
C LYS A 15 1.93 -3.52 -5.39
N THR A 16 1.37 -2.64 -4.57
CA THR A 16 1.86 -2.37 -3.22
C THR A 16 1.44 -3.48 -2.25
N ARG A 17 2.07 -3.58 -1.08
CA ARG A 17 1.62 -4.55 -0.06
C ARG A 17 0.25 -4.19 0.52
N SER A 18 -0.03 -2.91 0.70
CA SER A 18 -1.34 -2.40 1.10
C SER A 18 -2.43 -2.78 0.10
N SER A 19 -2.22 -2.53 -1.21
CA SER A 19 -3.20 -2.91 -2.24
C SER A 19 -3.42 -4.42 -2.37
N ARG A 20 -2.41 -5.25 -2.08
CA ARG A 20 -2.57 -6.71 -2.01
C ARG A 20 -3.35 -7.16 -0.77
N ALA A 21 -3.18 -6.45 0.35
CA ALA A 21 -3.87 -6.75 1.62
C ALA A 21 -5.27 -6.12 1.71
N GLY A 22 -5.65 -5.24 0.77
CA GLY A 22 -6.92 -4.53 0.82
C GLY A 22 -7.00 -3.44 1.88
N LEU A 23 -5.85 -3.00 2.42
CA LEU A 23 -5.75 -2.00 3.48
C LEU A 23 -5.46 -0.62 2.89
N GLN A 24 -6.11 0.41 3.44
CA GLN A 24 -5.77 1.82 3.19
C GLN A 24 -4.46 2.20 3.88
N PHE A 25 -4.17 1.61 5.04
CA PHE A 25 -2.98 1.94 5.80
C PHE A 25 -1.69 1.43 5.12
N PRO A 26 -0.57 2.17 5.20
CA PRO A 26 0.65 1.87 4.46
C PRO A 26 1.49 0.76 5.11
N VAL A 27 1.16 -0.51 4.84
CA VAL A 27 1.89 -1.72 5.27
C VAL A 27 3.40 -1.62 5.00
N GLY A 28 3.78 -1.07 3.85
CA GLY A 28 5.18 -0.92 3.46
C GLY A 28 5.97 0.00 4.39
N ARG A 29 5.35 1.09 4.84
CA ARG A 29 5.94 2.07 5.74
C ARG A 29 6.04 1.50 7.16
N ILE A 30 4.98 0.84 7.63
CA ILE A 30 4.94 0.18 8.95
C ILE A 30 6.07 -0.84 9.07
N HIS A 31 6.28 -1.67 8.05
CA HIS A 31 7.41 -2.62 8.07
C HIS A 31 8.77 -1.93 8.18
N ARG A 32 8.97 -0.79 7.50
CA ARG A 32 10.22 -0.03 7.62
C ARG A 32 10.39 0.54 9.03
N LEU A 33 9.31 1.05 9.64
CA LEU A 33 9.33 1.58 11.00
C LEU A 33 9.63 0.48 12.03
N LEU A 34 9.04 -0.71 11.88
CA LEU A 34 9.32 -1.84 12.76
C LEU A 34 10.80 -2.24 12.76
N ARG A 35 11.47 -2.20 11.60
CA ARG A 35 12.92 -2.44 11.53
C ARG A 35 13.76 -1.30 12.08
N LYS A 36 13.35 -0.05 11.82
CA LYS A 36 14.08 1.14 12.33
C LYS A 36 14.00 1.26 13.86
N GLY A 37 12.89 0.82 14.44
CA GLY A 37 12.67 0.85 15.89
C GLY A 37 13.31 -0.31 16.65
N ASN A 38 14.03 -1.22 15.98
CA ASN A 38 14.70 -2.37 16.58
C ASN A 38 13.82 -3.22 17.52
N TYR A 39 12.51 -3.31 17.25
CA TYR A 39 11.56 -4.06 18.10
C TYR A 39 11.83 -5.58 18.12
N ALA A 40 12.47 -6.10 17.08
CA ALA A 40 12.91 -7.49 16.98
C ALA A 40 14.06 -7.59 15.97
N GLU A 41 14.91 -8.61 16.12
CA GLU A 41 15.98 -8.91 15.16
C GLU A 41 15.42 -9.24 13.77
N ARG A 42 14.29 -9.96 13.71
CA ARG A 42 13.61 -10.34 12.48
C ARG A 42 12.14 -9.95 12.54
N VAL A 43 11.67 -9.25 11.52
CA VAL A 43 10.26 -8.89 11.35
C VAL A 43 9.65 -9.79 10.28
N GLY A 44 8.69 -10.64 10.68
CA GLY A 44 7.96 -11.52 9.76
C GLY A 44 7.14 -10.73 8.74
N ALA A 45 6.89 -11.32 7.56
CA ALA A 45 6.16 -10.64 6.48
C ALA A 45 4.70 -10.28 6.83
N GLY A 46 4.06 -11.06 7.71
CA GLY A 46 2.69 -10.86 8.17
C GLY A 46 2.54 -9.83 9.30
N ALA A 47 3.58 -9.59 10.10
CA ALA A 47 3.55 -8.64 11.21
C ALA A 47 3.09 -7.22 10.81
N PRO A 48 3.64 -6.59 9.75
CA PRO A 48 3.19 -5.26 9.34
C PRO A 48 1.78 -5.25 8.73
N VAL A 49 1.27 -6.39 8.24
CA VAL A 49 -0.10 -6.48 7.71
C VAL A 49 -1.10 -6.53 8.87
N TYR A 50 -0.83 -7.35 9.88
CA TYR A 50 -1.64 -7.43 11.08
C TYR A 50 -1.73 -6.09 11.80
N LEU A 51 -0.58 -5.44 12.02
CA LEU A 51 -0.54 -4.13 12.68
C LEU A 51 -1.28 -3.06 11.86
N ALA A 52 -1.14 -3.05 10.54
CA ALA A 52 -1.87 -2.13 9.68
C ALA A 52 -3.39 -2.32 9.78
N ALA A 53 -3.86 -3.57 9.79
CA ALA A 53 -5.28 -3.89 9.90
C ALA A 53 -5.88 -3.44 11.23
N VAL A 54 -5.18 -3.69 12.34
CA VAL A 54 -5.65 -3.25 13.68
C VAL A 54 -5.70 -1.73 13.78
N LEU A 55 -4.67 -1.04 13.27
CA LEU A 55 -4.65 0.42 13.28
C LEU A 55 -5.74 1.02 12.39
N GLU A 56 -6.01 0.43 11.23
CA GLU A 56 -7.07 0.87 10.32
C GLU A 56 -8.45 0.66 10.95
N TYR A 57 -8.67 -0.49 11.60
CA TYR A 57 -9.90 -0.77 12.33
C TYR A 57 -10.14 0.24 13.46
N LEU A 58 -9.14 0.47 14.32
CA LEU A 58 -9.27 1.43 15.42
C LEU A 58 -9.48 2.86 14.91
N ALA A 59 -8.81 3.24 13.82
CA ALA A 59 -9.02 4.55 13.21
C ALA A 59 -10.43 4.70 12.64
N ALA A 60 -10.97 3.65 12.00
CA ALA A 60 -12.34 3.65 11.49
C ALA A 60 -13.37 3.80 12.62
N GLU A 61 -13.15 3.07 13.73
CA GLU A 61 -14.01 3.15 14.92
C GLU A 61 -14.01 4.55 15.53
N VAL A 62 -12.82 5.13 15.76
CA VAL A 62 -12.69 6.46 16.38
C VAL A 62 -13.20 7.58 15.46
N LEU A 63 -12.96 7.47 14.16
CA LEU A 63 -13.44 8.45 13.18
C LEU A 63 -14.95 8.29 12.92
N GLY A 64 -15.60 7.26 13.47
CA GLY A 64 -17.01 6.96 13.26
C GLY A 64 -17.34 6.67 11.79
N TRP A 65 -16.35 6.23 11.00
CA TRP A 65 -16.56 5.91 9.60
C TRP A 65 -17.32 4.58 9.53
N PRO A 66 -18.54 4.51 8.97
CA PRO A 66 -19.17 3.22 8.72
C PRO A 66 -18.22 2.43 7.82
N VAL A 67 -17.92 1.18 8.20
CA VAL A 67 -17.00 0.31 7.46
C VAL A 67 -17.52 0.15 6.03
N MET A 68 -17.05 1.02 5.14
CA MET A 68 -17.32 0.95 3.72
C MET A 68 -16.29 0.01 3.13
N PRO A 69 -16.71 -0.96 2.28
CA PRO A 69 -15.79 -1.93 1.73
C PRO A 69 -14.62 -1.22 1.02
N PRO A 70 -13.38 -1.75 1.14
CA PRO A 70 -12.16 -1.12 0.61
C PRO A 70 -12.11 -1.00 -0.93
N GLU A 71 -13.16 -1.46 -1.62
CA GLU A 71 -13.38 -1.23 -3.05
C GLU A 71 -13.95 0.17 -3.33
N THR A 72 -14.73 0.74 -2.41
CA THR A 72 -15.39 2.05 -2.56
C THR A 72 -14.43 3.21 -2.27
N THR A 73 -13.53 3.06 -1.30
CA THR A 73 -12.53 4.09 -0.92
C THR A 73 -11.45 4.29 -1.98
N ARG A 74 -11.14 3.26 -2.78
CA ARG A 74 -10.17 3.37 -3.88
C ARG A 74 -10.65 4.24 -5.03
N LYS A 75 -11.96 4.29 -5.30
CA LYS A 75 -12.53 5.16 -6.36
C LYS A 75 -12.50 6.64 -5.98
N LEU A 76 -12.65 6.97 -4.69
CA LEU A 76 -12.57 8.34 -4.20
C LEU A 76 -11.13 8.89 -4.21
N GLY A 77 -10.14 8.07 -3.84
CA GLY A 77 -8.72 8.45 -3.92
C GLY A 77 -8.26 8.71 -5.37
N SER A 78 -8.66 7.86 -6.31
CA SER A 78 -8.35 8.06 -7.74
C SER A 78 -9.03 9.29 -8.34
N PHE A 79 -10.17 9.73 -7.78
CA PHE A 79 -10.84 10.95 -8.23
C PHE A 79 -10.06 12.20 -7.84
N LEU A 80 -9.43 12.18 -6.65
CA LEU A 80 -8.57 13.27 -6.19
C LEU A 80 -7.23 13.31 -6.95
N ASP A 81 -6.65 12.16 -7.28
CA ASP A 81 -5.42 12.07 -8.09
C ASP A 81 -5.60 12.62 -9.53
N ILE A 82 -6.81 12.55 -10.10
CA ILE A 82 -7.12 13.13 -11.42
C ILE A 82 -7.15 14.66 -11.37
N SER A 83 -7.61 15.26 -10.25
CA SER A 83 -7.72 16.72 -10.12
C SER A 83 -6.39 17.47 -9.96
N ASN A 84 -5.27 16.77 -9.72
CA ASN A 84 -3.96 17.39 -9.49
C ASN A 84 -2.90 17.04 -10.55
N SER A 85 -3.33 16.64 -11.76
CA SER A 85 -2.40 16.44 -12.88
C SER A 85 -2.04 17.80 -13.50
N PRO A 86 -0.77 18.25 -13.47
CA PRO A 86 -0.35 19.46 -14.17
C PRO A 86 -0.52 19.25 -15.67
N SER A 87 -1.19 20.21 -16.31
CA SER A 87 -1.42 20.24 -17.75
C SER A 87 -0.09 20.11 -18.52
N GLU A 88 -0.05 19.15 -19.45
CA GLU A 88 1.04 19.01 -20.41
C GLU A 88 1.12 20.29 -21.25
N THR A 89 2.22 21.03 -21.09
CA THR A 89 2.63 22.13 -21.98
C THR A 89 3.95 21.75 -22.64
N THR A 90 3.94 21.08 -23.80
CA THR A 90 5.04 21.18 -24.78
C THR A 90 4.53 20.89 -26.20
N LYS A 91 4.38 21.95 -27.01
CA LYS A 91 5.21 22.28 -28.20
C LYS A 91 4.95 21.46 -29.47
N SER A 92 4.25 22.08 -30.42
CA SER A 92 4.64 22.12 -31.84
C SER A 92 5.08 23.55 -32.17
#